data_AF-A0A923EID6-F1
#
_entry.id   AF-A0A923EID6-F1
#
_cell.length_a   1.000
_cell.length_b   1.000
_cell.length_c   1.000
_cell.angle_alpha   90.00
_cell.angle_beta   90.00
_cell.angle_gamma   90.00
#
_symmetry.space_group_name_H-M   'P 1'
#
loop_
_entity.id
_entity.type
_entity.pdbx_description
1 polymer ?
#
loop_
_entity_poly.entity_id
_entity_poly.type
_entity_poly.pdbx_seq_one_letter_code
_entity_poly.pdbx_strand_id
1 'polypeptide(L)' 'VRELLKRGVARAFAVTTGCARKGPWRMSKVKWVNIALPDTYFSSLCLLFPWT' A
#
# COMPACT_ATOMS: atom_id res chain seq x y z
N VAL A 1 -5.19 -2.50 -8.29
CA VAL A 1 -5.02 -3.97 -8.12
C VAL A 1 -3.67 -4.47 -8.63
N ARG A 2 -3.27 -4.16 -9.88
CA ARG A 2 -2.02 -4.68 -10.49
C ARG A 2 -0.74 -4.37 -9.68
N GLU A 3 -0.63 -3.15 -9.14
CA GLU A 3 0.45 -2.73 -8.24
C GLU A 3 0.54 -3.59 -6.97
N LEU A 4 -0.59 -3.91 -6.33
CA LEU A 4 -0.62 -4.72 -5.11
C LEU A 4 -0.13 -6.16 -5.37
N LEU A 5 -0.47 -6.71 -6.55
CA LEU A 5 0.00 -8.04 -6.97
C LEU A 5 1.52 -8.06 -7.20
N LYS A 6 2.07 -7.03 -7.85
CA LYS A 6 3.52 -6.91 -8.05
C LYS A 6 4.30 -6.88 -6.72
N ARG A 7 3.68 -6.31 -5.68
CA ARG A 7 4.25 -6.16 -4.34
C ARG A 7 4.02 -7.38 -3.44
N GLY A 8 3.50 -8.48 -3.99
CA GLY A 8 3.34 -9.75 -3.29
C GLY A 8 2.06 -9.89 -2.46
N VAL A 9 1.09 -8.98 -2.58
CA VAL A 9 -0.21 -9.13 -1.91
C VAL A 9 -1.02 -10.22 -2.62
N ALA A 10 -1.55 -11.18 -1.85
CA ALA A 10 -2.36 -12.26 -2.41
C ALA A 10 -3.57 -11.72 -3.19
N ARG A 11 -3.91 -12.37 -4.30
CA ARG A 11 -4.89 -11.89 -5.27
C ARG A 11 -6.26 -11.56 -4.66
N ALA A 12 -6.74 -12.39 -3.72
CA ALA A 12 -8.00 -12.15 -3.01
C ALA A 12 -8.00 -10.81 -2.25
N PHE A 13 -6.89 -10.48 -1.58
CA PHE A 13 -6.74 -9.22 -0.84
C PHE A 13 -6.47 -8.02 -1.76
N ALA A 14 -5.76 -8.24 -2.87
CA ALA A 14 -5.51 -7.20 -3.86
C ALA A 14 -6.81 -6.72 -4.54
N VAL A 15 -7.74 -7.63 -4.83
CA VAL A 15 -9.04 -7.31 -5.44
C VAL A 15 -9.96 -6.61 -4.44
N THR A 16 -10.09 -7.15 -3.22
CA THR A 16 -10.94 -6.53 -2.18
C THR A 16 -10.45 -5.14 -1.79
N THR A 17 -9.14 -4.94 -1.70
CA THR A 17 -8.54 -3.63 -1.40
C THR A 17 -8.66 -2.67 -2.58
N GLY A 18 -8.36 -3.12 -3.80
CA GLY A 18 -8.37 -2.25 -4.98
C GLY A 18 -9.76 -1.84 -5.47
N CYS A 19 -10.80 -2.63 -5.17
CA CYS A 19 -12.19 -2.34 -5.52
C CYS A 19 -13.00 -1.81 -4.32
N ALA A 20 -12.35 -1.41 -3.23
CA ALA A 20 -13.02 -0.85 -2.07
C ALA A 20 -13.61 0.54 -2.38
N ARG A 21 -14.83 0.83 -1.90
CA ARG A 21 -15.46 2.16 -2.01
C ARG A 21 -14.89 3.21 -1.05
N LYS A 22 -13.85 2.87 -0.28
CA LYS A 22 -13.27 3.78 0.72
C LYS A 22 -12.45 4.86 0.01
N GLY A 23 -12.55 6.10 0.48
CA GLY A 23 -11.74 7.21 -0.05
C GLY A 23 -10.23 7.00 0.19
N PRO A 24 -9.35 7.68 -0.57
CA PRO A 24 -7.91 7.45 -0.55
C PRO A 24 -7.29 7.56 0.85
N TRP A 25 -7.66 8.58 1.62
CA TRP A 25 -7.17 8.76 2.99
C TRP A 25 -7.53 7.60 3.93
N ARG A 26 -8.75 7.07 3.80
CA ARG A 26 -9.21 5.90 4.56
C ARG A 26 -8.54 4.62 4.08
N MET A 27 -8.12 4.57 2.81
CA MET A 27 -7.39 3.46 2.22
C MET A 27 -5.94 3.39 2.68
N SER A 28 -5.30 4.53 2.95
CA SER A 28 -3.91 4.57 3.44
C SER A 28 -3.70 3.81 4.76
N LYS A 29 -4.74 3.68 5.61
CA LYS A 29 -4.66 2.94 6.88
C LYS A 29 -5.00 1.45 6.76
N VAL A 30 -5.38 0.97 5.57
CA VAL A 30 -5.80 -0.42 5.38
C VAL A 30 -4.60 -1.34 5.43
N LYS A 31 -4.69 -2.42 6.24
CA LYS A 31 -3.62 -3.41 6.45
C LYS A 31 -2.91 -3.83 5.16
N TRP A 32 -3.66 -4.14 4.10
CA TRP A 32 -3.11 -4.60 2.82
C TRP A 32 -2.35 -3.52 2.04
N VAL A 33 -2.70 -2.25 2.25
CA VAL A 33 -1.97 -1.11 1.67
C VAL A 33 -0.63 -0.95 2.41
N ASN A 34 -0.61 -1.03 3.74
CA ASN A 34 0.63 -0.99 4.52
C ASN A 34 1.56 -2.16 4.24
N ILE A 35 1.02 -3.36 4.03
CA ILE A 35 1.83 -4.53 3.64
C ILE A 35 2.43 -4.32 2.24
N ALA A 36 1.67 -3.69 1.32
CA ALA A 36 2.18 -3.38 -0.01
C ALA A 36 3.16 -2.20 -0.02
N LEU A 37 3.07 -1.28 0.93
CA LEU A 37 3.88 -0.07 1.07
C LEU A 37 4.44 0.02 2.50
N PRO A 38 5.41 -0.83 2.86
CA PRO A 38 6.10 -0.71 4.14
C PRO A 38 7.03 0.52 4.13
N ASP A 39 7.39 1.02 5.31
CA ASP A 39 8.32 2.15 5.45
C ASP A 39 9.67 1.90 4.76
N THR A 40 10.12 0.64 4.74
CA THR A 40 11.32 0.21 4.02
C THR A 40 11.26 0.47 2.51
N TYR A 41 10.07 0.38 1.91
CA TYR A 41 9.86 0.71 0.50
C TYR A 41 10.07 2.21 0.26
N PHE A 42 9.58 3.07 1.16
CA PHE A 42 9.81 4.51 1.05
C PHE A 42 11.28 4.89 1.29
N SER A 43 11.96 4.24 2.24
CA SER A 43 13.41 4.40 2.44
C SER A 43 14.21 4.02 1.18
N SER A 44 13.84 2.94 0.49
CA SER A 44 14.51 2.52 -0.75
C SER A 44 14.36 3.51 -1.90
N LEU A 45 13.28 4.30 -1.89
CA LEU A 45 13.00 5.34 -2.87
C LEU A 45 13.57 6.70 -2.46
N CYS A 46 14.28 6.78 -1.33
CA CYS A 46 14.73 8.03 -0.71
C CYS A 46 13.56 9.02 -0.47
N LEU A 47 12.35 8.49 -0.27
CA LEU A 47 11.14 9.24 0.06
C LEU A 47 10.99 9.28 1.58
N LEU A 48 11.99 9.86 2.23
CA LEU A 48 11.99 10.08 3.67
C LEU A 48 11.59 11.52 3.95
N PHE A 49 10.80 11.70 5.02
CA PHE A 49 10.46 13.05 5.46
C PHE A 49 11.69 13.70 6.09
N PRO A 50 12.09 14.93 5.70
CA PRO A 50 13.32 15.57 6.17
C PRO A 50 13.25 16.10 7.62
N TRP A 51 12.22 15.72 8.37
CA TRP A 51 11.97 16.16 9.76
C TRP A 51 11.84 14.99 10.76
N THR A 52 12.37 13.81 10.40
CA THR A 52 12.68 12.75 11.37
C THR A 52 14.08 12.90 11.94
#